data_AF-A0A7S4K859-F1
#
_entry.id   AF-A0A7S4K859-F1
#
_cell.length_a   1.000
_cell.length_b   1.000
_cell.length_c   1.000
_cell.angle_alpha   90.00
_cell.angle_beta   90.00
_cell.angle_gamma   90.00
#
_symmetry.space_group_name_H-M   'P 1'
#
loop_
_entity.id
_entity.type
_entity.pdbx_description
1 polymer ?
#
loop_
_entity_poly.entity_id
_entity_poly.type
_entity_poly.pdbx_seq_one_letter_code
_entity_poly.pdbx_strand_id
1 'polypeptide(L)'
;LIFHLSSFISYLISHSHLSFHLLSFISNLSSLISSSSPLILSSSHHHLLALRRLYKDTDGPYWANNNNWDSNVDGCLWYGVTCDLFGNHVLSLELFDNGLEGKFPDSVTTL
;
A
#
# COMPACT_ATOMS: atom_id res chain seq x y z
N LEU A 1 -41.18 6.61 -13.39
CA LEU A 1 -39.88 7.01 -13.96
C LEU A 1 -38.88 5.86 -14.16
N ILE A 2 -39.12 4.63 -13.66
CA ILE A 2 -38.15 3.51 -13.76
C ILE A 2 -38.43 2.56 -14.95
N PHE A 3 -39.65 2.52 -15.48
CA PHE A 3 -40.00 1.56 -16.55
C PHE A 3 -39.57 1.98 -17.97
N HIS A 4 -39.41 3.28 -18.26
CA HIS A 4 -39.06 3.77 -19.61
C HIS A 4 -37.57 3.62 -19.97
N LEU A 5 -36.67 3.45 -19.01
CA LEU A 5 -35.24 3.22 -19.31
C LEU A 5 -34.99 1.83 -19.89
N SER A 6 -35.74 0.81 -19.47
CA SER A 6 -35.51 -0.58 -19.90
C SER A 6 -35.82 -0.80 -21.40
N SER A 7 -36.91 -0.20 -21.88
CA SER A 7 -37.29 -0.25 -23.30
C SER A 7 -36.34 0.56 -24.17
N PHE A 8 -35.79 1.66 -23.65
CA PHE A 8 -34.80 2.49 -24.35
C PHE A 8 -33.44 1.78 -24.49
N ILE A 9 -33.01 1.08 -23.44
CA ILE A 9 -31.79 0.24 -23.47
C ILE A 9 -31.96 -0.92 -24.46
N SER A 10 -33.14 -1.56 -24.50
CA SER A 10 -33.43 -2.65 -25.44
C SER A 10 -33.45 -2.17 -26.90
N TYR A 11 -33.97 -0.97 -27.15
CA TYR A 11 -33.95 -0.33 -28.48
C TYR A 11 -32.53 0.00 -28.96
N LEU A 12 -31.66 0.48 -28.05
CA LEU A 12 -30.25 0.77 -28.32
C LEU A 12 -29.43 -0.50 -28.63
N ILE A 13 -29.76 -1.64 -28.01
CA ILE A 13 -29.14 -2.94 -28.27
C ILE A 13 -29.59 -3.53 -29.62
N SER A 14 -30.84 -3.25 -30.04
CA SER A 14 -31.40 -3.79 -31.29
C SER A 14 -31.00 -3.03 -32.57
N HIS A 15 -30.66 -1.73 -32.48
CA HIS A 15 -30.40 -0.88 -33.66
C HIS A 15 -28.92 -0.52 -33.88
N SER A 16 -28.01 -1.03 -33.05
CA SER A 16 -26.56 -0.84 -33.20
C SER A 16 -25.88 -2.02 -33.91
N HIS A 17 -26.47 -2.49 -35.02
CA HIS A 17 -25.82 -3.47 -35.90
C HIS A 17 -24.87 -2.78 -36.89
N LEU A 18 -23.88 -2.06 -36.36
CA LEU A 18 -22.73 -1.58 -37.13
C LEU A 18 -21.47 -1.59 -36.26
N SER A 19 -21.04 -2.79 -35.88
CA SER A 19 -19.62 -3.21 -35.88
C SER A 19 -19.45 -4.49 -35.03
N PHE A 20 -19.58 -5.65 -35.68
CA PHE A 20 -19.26 -6.97 -35.12
C PHE A 20 -17.73 -7.20 -34.96
N HIS A 21 -16.96 -6.17 -34.61
CA HIS A 21 -15.51 -6.23 -34.45
C HIS A 21 -14.98 -5.76 -33.09
N LEU A 22 -15.85 -5.59 -32.08
CA LEU A 22 -15.43 -5.20 -30.73
C LEU A 22 -15.67 -6.26 -29.63
N LEU A 23 -15.98 -7.51 -30.01
CA LEU A 23 -16.20 -8.60 -29.04
C LEU A 23 -15.00 -9.56 -28.87
N SER A 24 -13.85 -9.25 -29.46
CA SER A 24 -12.59 -9.97 -29.17
C SER A 24 -11.69 -9.29 -28.13
N PHE A 25 -12.10 -8.13 -27.58
CA PHE A 25 -11.23 -7.35 -26.70
C PHE A 25 -11.59 -7.35 -25.21
N ILE A 26 -12.75 -7.88 -24.79
CA ILE A 26 -13.17 -7.84 -23.38
C ILE A 26 -12.99 -9.17 -22.64
N SER A 27 -12.62 -10.27 -23.32
CA SER A 27 -12.31 -11.54 -22.66
C SER A 27 -10.85 -11.69 -22.22
N ASN A 28 -10.01 -10.66 -22.40
CA ASN A 28 -8.61 -10.67 -21.94
C ASN A 28 -8.28 -9.62 -20.88
N LEU A 29 -9.26 -8.83 -20.41
CA LEU A 29 -8.97 -7.83 -19.38
C LEU A 29 -8.92 -8.44 -17.97
N SER A 30 -9.63 -9.54 -17.71
CA SER A 30 -9.55 -10.26 -16.42
C SER A 30 -8.16 -10.87 -16.17
N SER A 31 -7.44 -11.26 -17.23
CA SER A 31 -6.07 -11.77 -17.15
C SER A 31 -5.03 -10.67 -16.88
N LEU A 32 -5.31 -9.43 -17.30
CA LEU A 32 -4.37 -8.29 -17.20
C LEU A 32 -4.40 -7.58 -15.84
N ILE A 33 -5.49 -7.69 -15.08
CA ILE A 33 -5.55 -7.21 -13.69
C ILE A 33 -5.06 -8.25 -12.67
N SER A 34 -4.81 -9.49 -13.10
CA SER A 34 -4.15 -10.50 -12.24
C SER A 34 -2.62 -10.45 -12.33
N SER A 35 -2.07 -9.69 -13.29
CA SER A 35 -0.62 -9.51 -13.46
C SER A 35 -0.11 -8.17 -12.95
N SER A 36 -0.97 -7.31 -12.37
CA SER A 36 -0.47 -6.26 -11.48
C SER A 36 0.01 -6.94 -10.21
N SER A 37 1.24 -7.45 -10.24
CA SER A 37 1.96 -7.86 -9.06
C SER A 37 1.84 -6.73 -8.03
N PRO A 38 1.55 -7.01 -6.75
CA PRO A 38 1.45 -5.99 -5.71
C PRO A 38 2.85 -5.46 -5.33
N LEU A 39 3.69 -5.14 -6.31
CA LEU A 39 5.08 -4.76 -6.11
C LEU A 39 5.20 -3.36 -5.50
N ILE A 40 4.21 -2.49 -5.72
CA ILE A 40 4.20 -1.14 -5.14
C ILE A 40 3.76 -1.17 -3.67
N LEU A 41 2.83 -2.08 -3.30
CA LEU A 41 2.41 -2.24 -1.90
C LEU A 41 3.40 -3.11 -1.10
N SER A 42 4.05 -4.08 -1.73
CA SER A 42 4.95 -5.03 -1.08
C SER A 42 6.33 -4.48 -0.77
N SER A 43 6.87 -3.55 -1.58
CA SER A 43 8.18 -2.93 -1.29
C SER A 43 8.07 -1.98 -0.10
N SER A 44 7.05 -1.11 -0.09
CA SER A 44 6.69 -0.26 1.05
C SER A 44 6.45 -1.09 2.33
N HIS A 45 5.87 -2.29 2.20
CA HIS A 45 5.63 -3.17 3.36
C HIS A 45 6.90 -3.71 4.02
N HIS A 46 7.99 -3.95 3.27
CA HIS A 46 9.16 -4.62 3.82
C HIS A 46 9.90 -3.75 4.85
N HIS A 47 10.01 -2.44 4.62
CA HIS A 47 10.73 -1.54 5.51
C HIS A 47 9.93 -1.29 6.80
N LEU A 48 8.60 -1.21 6.68
CA LEU A 48 7.71 -1.12 7.84
C LEU A 48 7.80 -2.35 8.75
N LEU A 49 8.01 -3.55 8.20
CA LEU A 49 8.21 -4.76 9.00
C LEU A 49 9.51 -4.72 9.80
N ALA A 50 10.59 -4.21 9.22
CA ALA A 50 11.87 -4.07 9.93
C ALA A 50 11.77 -3.05 11.07
N LEU A 51 11.13 -1.90 10.82
CA LEU A 51 10.90 -0.89 11.86
C LEU A 51 9.93 -1.39 12.95
N ARG A 52 8.85 -2.09 12.62
CA ARG A 52 7.97 -2.69 13.65
C ARG A 52 8.67 -3.74 14.51
N ARG A 53 9.61 -4.51 13.92
CA ARG A 53 10.46 -5.41 14.71
C ARG A 53 11.38 -4.65 15.64
N LEU A 54 12.02 -3.58 15.17
CA LEU A 54 12.82 -2.71 16.04
C LEU A 54 12.01 -2.22 17.24
N TYR A 55 10.81 -1.70 16.98
CA TYR A 55 9.90 -1.24 18.02
C TYR A 55 9.56 -2.34 19.02
N LYS A 56 9.19 -3.52 18.55
CA LYS A 56 8.82 -4.65 19.40
C LYS A 56 10.01 -5.21 20.21
N ASP A 57 11.17 -5.33 19.58
CA ASP A 57 12.33 -6.05 20.13
C ASP A 57 13.20 -5.15 21.03
N THR A 58 12.93 -3.84 21.06
CA THR A 58 13.65 -2.87 21.90
C THR A 58 12.74 -2.11 22.87
N ASP A 59 11.65 -2.76 23.33
CA ASP A 59 10.72 -2.24 24.33
C ASP A 59 10.08 -0.89 23.96
N GLY A 60 9.65 -0.77 22.71
CA GLY A 60 8.98 0.38 22.09
C GLY A 60 7.96 1.15 22.94
N PRO A 61 7.07 0.48 23.70
CA PRO A 61 6.13 1.18 24.59
C PRO A 61 6.80 2.05 25.67
N TYR A 62 8.06 1.77 26.01
CA TYR A 62 8.84 2.48 27.04
C TYR A 62 9.86 3.48 26.48
N TRP A 63 9.94 3.64 25.14
CA TRP A 63 10.78 4.67 24.55
C TRP A 63 10.36 6.06 25.01
N ALA A 64 11.32 6.97 25.13
CA ALA A 64 11.06 8.35 25.56
C ALA A 64 10.10 9.08 24.61
N ASN A 65 10.18 8.79 23.32
CA ASN A 65 9.29 9.25 22.28
C ASN A 65 8.99 8.11 21.28
N ASN A 66 7.80 7.55 21.41
CA ASN A 66 7.24 6.55 20.50
C ASN A 66 6.06 7.10 19.68
N ASN A 67 6.03 8.41 19.44
CA ASN A 67 4.90 9.00 18.73
C ASN A 67 4.65 8.33 17.37
N ASN A 68 3.40 7.94 17.14
CA ASN A 68 2.89 7.22 15.97
C ASN A 68 3.43 5.79 15.75
N TRP A 69 4.42 5.34 16.51
CA TRP A 69 4.92 3.97 16.41
C TRP A 69 3.83 2.94 16.72
N ASP A 70 3.86 1.82 16.00
CA ASP A 70 2.85 0.74 16.04
C ASP A 70 1.40 1.14 15.72
N SER A 71 1.16 2.37 15.23
CA SER A 71 -0.16 2.80 14.81
C SER A 71 -0.49 2.38 13.36
N ASN A 72 -1.71 2.72 12.93
CA ASN A 72 -2.18 2.50 11.56
C ASN A 72 -1.83 3.65 10.60
N VAL A 73 -1.03 4.63 11.05
CA VAL A 73 -0.54 5.71 10.18
C VAL A 73 0.68 5.26 9.38
N ASP A 74 0.98 6.01 8.32
CA ASP A 74 2.17 5.81 7.50
C ASP A 74 3.44 5.84 8.38
N GLY A 75 4.36 4.89 8.15
CA GLY A 75 5.62 4.82 8.89
C GLY A 75 6.53 6.02 8.69
N CYS A 76 6.37 6.74 7.58
CA CYS A 76 7.05 8.02 7.37
C CYS A 76 6.58 9.14 8.32
N LEU A 77 5.50 8.92 9.07
CA LEU A 77 5.01 9.82 10.11
C LEU A 77 5.44 9.39 11.52
N TRP A 78 6.19 8.29 11.64
CA TRP A 78 6.71 7.84 12.94
C TRP A 78 7.86 8.72 13.39
N TYR A 79 7.96 8.93 14.70
CA TYR A 79 9.03 9.73 15.27
C TYR A 79 10.42 9.18 14.85
N GLY A 80 11.29 10.07 14.38
CA GLY A 80 12.65 9.73 13.98
C GLY A 80 12.77 9.09 12.60
N VAL A 81 11.68 8.81 11.88
CA VAL A 81 11.73 8.24 10.53
C VAL A 81 11.71 9.35 9.49
N THR A 82 12.68 9.35 8.57
CA THR A 82 12.67 10.21 7.38
C THR A 82 12.55 9.35 6.14
N CYS A 83 11.65 9.71 5.23
CA CYS A 83 11.44 9.01 3.97
C CYS A 83 11.83 9.84 2.74
N ASP A 84 11.92 9.19 1.58
CA ASP A 84 12.04 9.86 0.30
C ASP A 84 10.80 10.72 -0.03
N LEU A 85 10.92 11.54 -1.08
CA LEU A 85 9.86 12.46 -1.51
C LEU A 85 8.54 11.76 -1.84
N PHE A 86 8.58 10.45 -2.09
CA PHE A 86 7.41 9.65 -2.47
C PHE A 86 6.87 8.82 -1.31
N GLY A 87 7.49 8.85 -0.12
CA GLY A 87 7.10 8.06 1.05
C GLY A 87 7.34 6.55 0.88
N ASN A 88 8.13 6.14 -0.11
CA ASN A 88 8.29 4.72 -0.46
C ASN A 88 9.51 4.08 0.20
N HIS A 89 10.51 4.88 0.55
CA HIS A 89 11.76 4.41 1.14
C HIS A 89 12.13 5.23 2.36
N VAL A 90 12.62 4.56 3.39
CA VAL A 90 13.20 5.19 4.57
C VAL A 90 14.63 5.61 4.22
N LEU A 91 14.94 6.90 4.39
CA LEU A 91 16.26 7.47 4.15
C LEU A 91 17.10 7.54 5.42
N SER A 92 16.46 7.78 6.57
CA SER A 92 17.15 7.80 7.86
C SER A 92 16.23 7.44 9.02
N LEU A 93 16.86 6.98 10.10
CA LEU A 93 16.22 6.66 11.36
C LEU A 93 17.02 7.28 12.51
N GLU A 94 16.42 8.24 13.22
CA GLU A 94 17.04 8.99 14.30
C GLU A 94 16.31 8.73 15.62
N LEU A 95 16.86 7.82 16.42
CA LEU A 95 16.31 7.40 17.72
C LEU A 95 17.34 7.55 18.85
N PHE A 96 18.28 8.48 18.69
CA PHE A 96 19.31 8.76 19.69
C PHE A 96 18.68 9.18 21.03
N ASP A 97 19.26 8.71 22.14
CA ASP A 97 18.77 8.94 23.50
C ASP A 97 17.28 8.58 23.72
N ASN A 98 16.69 7.70 22.89
CA ASN A 98 15.28 7.35 22.99
C ASN A 98 14.97 6.15 23.91
N GLY A 99 15.98 5.63 24.62
CA GLY A 99 15.80 4.56 25.60
C GLY A 99 15.51 3.17 25.00
N LEU A 100 16.07 2.88 23.81
CA LEU A 100 15.95 1.55 23.19
C LEU A 100 16.63 0.50 24.07
N GLU A 101 15.86 -0.44 24.61
CA GLU A 101 16.36 -1.51 25.48
C GLU A 101 15.95 -2.86 24.91
N GLY A 102 16.93 -3.73 24.61
CA GLY A 102 16.65 -5.06 24.07
C GLY A 102 17.60 -5.44 22.93
N LYS A 103 17.15 -6.36 22.06
CA LYS A 103 17.97 -6.86 20.96
C LYS A 103 17.72 -6.04 19.71
N PHE A 104 18.77 -5.44 19.16
CA PHE A 104 18.66 -4.77 17.86
C PHE A 104 18.41 -5.81 16.75
N PRO A 105 17.33 -5.70 15.95
CA PRO A 105 17.02 -6.69 14.94
C PRO A 105 17.89 -6.51 13.69
N ASP A 106 18.45 -7.62 13.19
CA ASP A 106 19.34 -7.63 12.02
C ASP A 106 18.68 -7.02 10.77
N SER A 107 17.36 -7.13 10.64
CA SER A 107 16.60 -6.61 9.49
C SER A 107 16.69 -5.10 9.32
N VAL A 108 17.01 -4.34 10.36
CA VAL A 108 17.17 -2.87 10.31
C VAL A 108 18.47 -2.47 9.60
N THR A 109 19.46 -3.36 9.54
CA THR A 109 20.74 -3.11 8.85
C THR A 109 20.62 -3.13 7.32
N THR A 110 19.48 -3.57 6.79
CA THR A 110 19.20 -3.73 5.36
C THR A 110 18.05 -2.85 4.85
N LEU A 111 17.72 -1.77 5.58
CA LEU A 111 16.71 -0.78 5.18
C LEU A 111 17.11 0.04 3.95
#